data_AF-G7KH70-F1
#
_entry.id   AF-G7KH70-F1
#
_cell.length_a   1.000
_cell.length_b   1.000
_cell.length_c   1.000
_cell.angle_alpha   90.00
_cell.angle_beta   90.00
_cell.angle_gamma   90.00
#
_symmetry.space_group_name_H-M   'P 1'
#
loop_
_entity.id
_entity.type
_entity.pdbx_description
1 polymer ?
#
loop_
_entity_poly.entity_id
_entity_poly.type
_entity_poly.pdbx_seq_one_letter_code
_entity_poly.pdbx_strand_id
1 'polypeptide(L)'
;MSSSGGVVPDFDLNVWENGTIGIGEKNIVQGLIMPDNFILPGMDCTIELESSCLAKHRDKPLEKESLSHEFILTESYLMKSSIQLETTSAIVARSGMKSRETIEYLYKKLMSVNGVYEAELNYIHQRLLVKTDMKHVFLKGYLMVMSYSLAVASNVVECGCNDITCVKVKYKNFGDKVDYLMKNNIVVDSCHFTNEEMWVLVEMCDEYPKKRFGEANIYNSLILAKDDLVVFSTNEENASLVGSQPMYGNPERLWNNIINIAIKMGAVDDLAKVVAAMRGVPYFLREMNELTGENSFIMDFTPSYSITLGMEGLLNLPSTPRIVGKHCGYHASSKSLVADLQLGQMMLMSVFNVVEHLAAFGILGVPSGSVRTDPFFDSNVRKYGLRCEAERDNTVLHEWKGFRGVPFFLTMMGNLKNVAVALAGEIRDGVYSRLRPQLLHALPFSRCHYATWGIIIGHNNPEFEFPKQEKVKAFAWVMGLTKKVPLVGFNAVGQLFSESLSDEELKLTVLADGAYDLCFTHKINSHVLQAIKFF
;
A
#
# COMPACT_ATOMS: atom_id res chain seq x y z
N MET A 1 45.16 -16.82 -6.00
CA MET A 1 44.13 -17.84 -6.27
C MET A 1 43.52 -18.27 -4.95
N SER A 2 42.35 -17.72 -4.64
CA SER A 2 41.38 -18.26 -3.68
C SER A 2 40.04 -17.62 -4.05
N SER A 3 39.30 -18.33 -4.91
CA SER A 3 37.93 -18.01 -5.28
C SER A 3 37.03 -18.26 -4.07
N SER A 4 36.95 -17.29 -3.16
CA SER A 4 35.80 -17.20 -2.27
C SER A 4 34.63 -16.77 -3.16
N GLY A 5 33.86 -17.75 -3.64
CA GLY A 5 32.50 -17.50 -4.09
C GLY A 5 31.80 -16.77 -2.93
N GLY A 6 31.56 -15.48 -3.12
CA GLY A 6 30.89 -14.66 -2.13
C GLY A 6 29.47 -15.18 -1.98
N VAL A 7 29.26 -16.04 -1.00
CA VAL A 7 27.94 -16.29 -0.44
C VAL A 7 27.51 -14.93 0.11
N VAL A 8 26.61 -14.26 -0.60
CA VAL A 8 25.89 -13.12 -0.05
C VAL A 8 25.32 -13.61 1.28
N PRO A 9 25.53 -12.92 2.42
CA PRO A 9 25.01 -13.37 3.70
C PRO A 9 23.53 -13.72 3.54
N ASP A 10 23.12 -14.90 4.05
CA ASP A 10 21.78 -15.46 3.90
C ASP A 10 20.74 -14.37 4.10
N PHE A 11 20.20 -13.85 3.00
CA PHE A 11 19.21 -12.80 3.03
C PHE A 11 17.90 -13.45 3.43
N ASP A 12 17.53 -13.32 4.70
CA ASP A 12 16.30 -13.90 5.22
C ASP A 12 15.09 -13.12 4.69
N LEU A 13 14.49 -13.65 3.61
CA LEU A 13 13.31 -13.08 2.99
C LEU A 13 12.11 -12.99 3.92
N ASN A 14 11.99 -13.88 4.90
CA ASN A 14 10.87 -13.81 5.84
C ASN A 14 11.07 -12.63 6.81
N VAL A 15 12.29 -12.41 7.30
CA VAL A 15 12.59 -11.24 8.13
C VAL A 15 12.41 -9.95 7.31
N TRP A 16 12.87 -9.94 6.07
CA TRP A 16 12.69 -8.80 5.17
C TRP A 16 11.21 -8.51 4.90
N GLU A 17 10.42 -9.52 4.51
CA GLU A 17 8.98 -9.37 4.22
C GLU A 17 8.22 -8.88 5.45
N ASN A 18 8.47 -9.47 6.62
CA ASN A 18 7.88 -9.01 7.89
C ASN A 18 8.31 -7.59 8.29
N GLY A 19 9.49 -7.15 7.84
CA GLY A 19 9.99 -5.79 8.01
C GLY A 19 9.25 -4.75 7.18
N THR A 20 8.57 -5.17 6.10
CA THR A 20 7.74 -4.27 5.26
C THR A 20 6.33 -4.04 5.83
N ILE A 21 5.92 -4.80 6.85
CA ILE A 21 4.58 -4.76 7.44
C ILE A 21 4.56 -3.80 8.64
N GLY A 22 3.76 -2.74 8.51
CA GLY A 22 3.52 -1.76 9.57
C GLY A 22 2.73 -2.33 10.76
N ILE A 23 2.77 -1.65 11.91
CA ILE A 23 2.07 -2.10 13.12
C ILE A 23 0.54 -2.17 12.94
N GLY A 24 -0.04 -1.26 12.16
CA GLY A 24 -1.48 -1.27 11.89
C GLY A 24 -1.91 -2.52 11.11
N GLU A 25 -1.13 -2.90 10.11
CA GLU A 25 -1.37 -4.14 9.36
C GLU A 25 -1.13 -5.38 10.22
N LYS A 26 -0.12 -5.38 11.10
CA LYS A 26 0.07 -6.46 12.09
C LYS A 26 -1.15 -6.65 12.99
N ASN A 27 -1.73 -5.56 13.48
CA ASN A 27 -2.95 -5.59 14.29
C ASN A 27 -4.14 -6.16 13.51
N ILE A 28 -4.28 -5.76 12.24
CA ILE A 28 -5.32 -6.29 11.34
C ILE A 28 -5.13 -7.80 11.13
N VAL A 29 -3.94 -8.23 10.70
CA VAL A 29 -3.63 -9.63 10.37
C VAL A 29 -3.83 -10.56 11.57
N GLN A 30 -3.54 -10.09 12.79
CA GLN A 30 -3.81 -10.84 14.03
C GLN A 30 -5.31 -11.13 14.24
N GLY A 31 -6.19 -10.23 13.79
CA GLY A 31 -7.64 -10.43 13.81
C GLY A 31 -8.18 -11.28 12.66
N LEU A 32 -7.40 -11.55 11.62
CA LEU A 32 -7.83 -12.34 10.47
C LEU A 32 -7.69 -13.85 10.72
N ILE A 33 -8.78 -14.51 11.11
CA ILE A 33 -8.86 -15.96 11.33
C ILE A 33 -9.29 -16.63 10.02
N MET A 34 -8.39 -16.66 9.05
CA MET A 34 -8.62 -17.25 7.73
C MET A 34 -7.33 -17.89 7.19
N PRO A 35 -7.43 -18.87 6.27
CA PRO A 35 -6.26 -19.40 5.58
C PRO A 35 -5.56 -18.31 4.77
N ASP A 36 -4.26 -18.47 4.52
CA ASP A 36 -3.49 -17.49 3.75
C ASP A 36 -4.01 -17.37 2.31
N ASN A 37 -4.50 -18.47 1.73
CA ASN A 37 -5.08 -18.51 0.39
C ASN A 37 -6.50 -19.06 0.41
N PHE A 38 -7.39 -18.45 -0.37
CA PHE A 38 -8.79 -18.82 -0.52
C PHE A 38 -9.31 -18.40 -1.91
N ILE A 39 -10.48 -18.93 -2.30
CA ILE A 39 -11.17 -18.56 -3.54
C ILE A 39 -12.31 -17.58 -3.26
N LEU A 40 -12.52 -16.65 -4.19
CA LEU A 40 -13.67 -15.76 -4.31
C LEU A 40 -14.46 -16.12 -5.59
N PRO A 41 -15.77 -15.84 -5.63
CA PRO A 41 -16.62 -16.16 -6.77
C PRO A 41 -16.31 -15.34 -8.03
N GLY A 42 -15.60 -14.22 -7.90
CA GLY A 42 -15.27 -13.30 -8.98
C GLY A 42 -14.55 -12.05 -8.48
N MET A 43 -14.08 -11.20 -9.39
CA MET A 43 -13.34 -9.96 -9.05
C MET A 43 -14.25 -8.74 -8.83
N ASP A 44 -15.45 -8.78 -9.39
CA ASP A 44 -16.52 -7.79 -9.24
C ASP A 44 -17.38 -8.03 -7.99
N CYS A 45 -17.12 -9.13 -7.29
CA CYS A 45 -17.87 -9.58 -6.13
C CYS A 45 -17.57 -8.73 -4.90
N THR A 46 -18.54 -8.67 -4.00
CA THR A 46 -18.30 -8.23 -2.64
C THR A 46 -17.79 -9.39 -1.77
N ILE A 47 -16.72 -9.16 -1.02
CA ILE A 47 -16.28 -10.08 0.04
C ILE A 47 -17.18 -9.86 1.26
N GLU A 48 -17.70 -10.94 1.81
CA GLU A 48 -18.37 -10.91 3.11
C GLU A 48 -17.43 -11.44 4.19
N LEU A 49 -17.14 -10.59 5.17
CA LEU A 49 -16.37 -10.92 6.36
C LEU A 49 -17.31 -11.09 7.55
N GLU A 50 -17.48 -12.34 7.99
CA GLU A 50 -18.08 -12.66 9.28
C GLU A 50 -17.19 -12.10 10.38
N SER A 51 -17.70 -11.10 11.09
CA SER A 51 -16.96 -10.37 12.11
C SER A 51 -17.58 -10.66 13.47
N SER A 52 -16.77 -11.17 14.39
CA SER A 52 -17.17 -11.39 15.78
C SER A 52 -16.39 -10.43 16.67
N CYS A 53 -17.10 -9.70 17.52
CA CYS A 53 -16.54 -8.87 18.56
C CYS A 53 -16.75 -9.54 19.92
N LEU A 54 -15.74 -9.48 20.78
CA LEU A 54 -15.78 -9.95 22.16
C LEU A 54 -15.29 -8.84 23.09
N ALA A 55 -16.13 -8.38 24.00
CA ALA A 55 -15.73 -7.53 25.11
C ALA A 55 -15.41 -8.40 26.33
N LYS A 56 -14.14 -8.43 26.74
CA LYS A 56 -13.63 -9.25 27.86
C LYS A 56 -13.28 -8.38 29.05
N HIS A 57 -13.79 -8.72 30.24
CA HIS A 57 -13.43 -8.03 31.48
C HIS A 57 -11.95 -8.31 31.82
N ARG A 58 -11.18 -7.27 32.15
CA ARG A 58 -9.73 -7.35 32.45
C ARG A 58 -9.42 -8.27 33.63
N ASP A 59 -10.20 -8.14 34.70
CA ASP A 59 -9.95 -8.84 35.98
C ASP A 59 -10.74 -10.13 36.21
N LYS A 60 -11.54 -10.62 35.24
CA LYS A 60 -12.42 -11.78 35.44
C LYS A 60 -12.21 -12.89 34.39
N PRO A 61 -12.48 -14.16 34.75
CA PRO A 61 -12.41 -15.27 33.81
C PRO A 61 -13.38 -15.09 32.64
N LEU A 62 -12.98 -15.56 31.44
CA LEU A 62 -13.71 -15.38 30.16
C LEU A 62 -15.21 -15.73 30.22
N GLU A 63 -15.58 -16.76 30.98
CA GLU A 63 -16.89 -17.41 30.86
C GLU A 63 -18.03 -16.73 31.63
N LYS A 64 -17.78 -15.71 32.46
CA LYS A 64 -18.81 -15.17 33.37
C LYS A 64 -19.37 -13.79 33.04
N GLU A 65 -18.69 -12.96 32.23
CA GLU A 65 -19.13 -11.57 31.97
C GLU A 65 -18.78 -11.04 30.56
N SER A 66 -18.44 -11.92 29.61
CA SER A 66 -18.10 -11.47 28.25
C SER A 66 -19.35 -11.15 27.43
N LEU A 67 -19.34 -10.01 26.74
CA LEU A 67 -20.37 -9.63 25.77
C LEU A 67 -19.83 -9.89 24.37
N SER A 68 -20.62 -10.56 23.53
CA SER A 68 -20.26 -10.81 22.13
C SER A 68 -21.33 -10.31 21.17
N HIS A 69 -20.89 -9.94 19.97
CA HIS A 69 -21.77 -9.63 18.86
C HIS A 69 -21.16 -10.11 17.56
N GLU A 70 -21.99 -10.60 16.65
CA GLU A 70 -21.60 -11.07 15.33
C GLU A 70 -22.36 -10.31 14.26
N PHE A 71 -21.65 -9.91 13.22
CA PHE A 71 -22.18 -9.15 12.10
C PHE A 71 -21.37 -9.42 10.84
N ILE A 72 -21.92 -9.05 9.69
CA ILE A 72 -21.27 -9.21 8.39
C ILE A 72 -20.79 -7.85 7.90
N LEU A 73 -19.51 -7.79 7.55
CA LEU A 73 -18.93 -6.66 6.82
C LEU A 73 -18.82 -7.01 5.35
N THR A 74 -19.18 -6.07 4.49
CA THR A 74 -19.11 -6.25 3.04
C THR A 74 -18.01 -5.37 2.48
N GLU A 75 -17.08 -5.97 1.75
CA GLU A 75 -15.96 -5.28 1.11
C GLU A 75 -15.98 -5.49 -0.40
N SER A 76 -15.37 -4.57 -1.15
CA SER A 76 -15.26 -4.72 -2.60
C SER A 76 -13.91 -4.22 -3.08
N TYR A 77 -13.38 -4.85 -4.12
CA TYR A 77 -12.22 -4.34 -4.87
C TYR A 77 -12.63 -3.50 -6.08
N LEU A 78 -13.92 -3.37 -6.38
CA LEU A 78 -14.39 -2.69 -7.57
C LEU A 78 -13.97 -1.21 -7.55
N MET A 79 -13.46 -0.73 -8.68
CA MET A 79 -13.16 0.68 -8.91
C MET A 79 -13.26 0.93 -10.41
N LYS A 80 -14.27 1.67 -10.85
CA LYS A 80 -14.52 1.90 -12.29
C LYS A 80 -13.68 3.04 -12.86
N SER A 81 -13.44 4.06 -12.05
CA SER A 81 -12.63 5.22 -12.43
C SER A 81 -11.16 4.83 -12.57
N SER A 82 -10.47 5.36 -13.56
CA SER A 82 -9.00 5.28 -13.61
C SER A 82 -8.38 6.42 -12.82
N ILE A 83 -7.32 6.14 -12.07
CA ILE A 83 -6.55 7.14 -11.33
C ILE A 83 -5.13 7.22 -11.89
N GLN A 84 -4.72 8.41 -12.31
CA GLN A 84 -3.39 8.70 -12.79
C GLN A 84 -2.42 8.90 -11.61
N LEU A 85 -1.30 8.17 -11.63
CA LEU A 85 -0.20 8.41 -10.72
C LEU A 85 1.00 8.96 -11.51
N GLU A 86 1.33 10.21 -11.28
CA GLU A 86 2.36 10.94 -12.01
C GLU A 86 3.68 10.94 -11.23
N THR A 87 4.80 10.73 -11.92
CA THR A 87 6.12 10.84 -11.29
C THR A 87 6.53 12.31 -11.16
N THR A 88 7.34 12.61 -10.14
CA THR A 88 8.01 13.92 -10.10
C THR A 88 9.04 14.02 -11.23
N SER A 89 9.06 15.17 -11.91
CA SER A 89 9.75 15.37 -13.19
C SER A 89 11.29 15.38 -13.13
N ALA A 90 11.89 15.28 -11.95
CA ALA A 90 13.34 15.36 -11.79
C ALA A 90 13.91 14.06 -11.20
N ILE A 91 14.86 13.43 -11.90
CA ILE A 91 15.81 12.49 -11.30
C ILE A 91 16.68 13.32 -10.35
N VAL A 92 16.18 13.59 -9.15
CA VAL A 92 16.93 14.41 -8.21
C VAL A 92 18.07 13.54 -7.67
N ALA A 93 19.31 13.98 -7.88
CA ALA A 93 20.53 13.42 -7.29
C ALA A 93 20.58 13.54 -5.76
N ARG A 94 19.46 13.29 -5.06
CA ARG A 94 19.23 13.60 -3.64
C ARG A 94 19.34 12.41 -2.69
N SER A 95 19.59 11.18 -3.15
CA SER A 95 19.65 10.04 -2.23
C SER A 95 20.91 9.18 -2.39
N GLY A 96 22.04 9.73 -1.96
CA GLY A 96 23.25 8.98 -1.65
C GLY A 96 24.12 8.60 -2.85
N MET A 97 25.42 8.44 -2.57
CA MET A 97 26.38 7.88 -3.52
C MET A 97 26.48 6.37 -3.29
N LYS A 98 26.64 5.58 -4.35
CA LYS A 98 27.00 4.15 -4.20
C LYS A 98 28.35 4.02 -3.50
N SER A 99 28.67 2.82 -3.01
CA SER A 99 30.00 2.55 -2.46
C SER A 99 31.08 2.91 -3.48
N ARG A 100 32.02 3.75 -3.05
CA ARG A 100 33.06 4.30 -3.91
C ARG A 100 33.92 3.19 -4.54
N GLU A 101 34.09 2.08 -3.84
CA GLU A 101 34.89 0.93 -4.28
C GLU A 101 34.34 0.23 -5.54
N THR A 102 33.03 -0.04 -5.60
CA THR A 102 32.40 -0.68 -6.77
C THR A 102 32.42 0.24 -7.98
N ILE A 103 32.18 1.53 -7.78
CA ILE A 103 32.22 2.54 -8.85
C ILE A 103 33.64 2.69 -9.39
N GLU A 104 34.63 2.82 -8.51
CA GLU A 104 36.03 2.96 -8.90
C GLU A 104 36.54 1.71 -9.62
N TYR A 105 36.08 0.52 -9.23
CA TYR A 105 36.39 -0.73 -9.93
C TYR A 105 35.82 -0.75 -11.36
N LEU A 106 34.52 -0.46 -11.52
CA LEU A 106 33.85 -0.42 -12.82
C LEU A 106 34.47 0.65 -13.72
N TYR A 107 34.75 1.84 -13.17
CA TYR A 107 35.37 2.94 -13.90
C TYR A 107 36.81 2.61 -14.34
N LYS A 108 37.64 2.06 -13.45
CA LYS A 108 39.01 1.61 -13.81
C LYS A 108 39.01 0.57 -14.91
N LYS A 109 38.06 -0.37 -14.89
CA LYS A 109 37.89 -1.35 -15.98
C LYS A 109 37.43 -0.68 -17.28
N LEU A 110 36.52 0.28 -17.21
CA LEU A 110 36.07 1.01 -18.39
C LEU A 110 37.19 1.82 -19.06
N MET A 111 38.06 2.45 -18.26
CA MET A 111 39.27 3.15 -18.75
C MET A 111 40.26 2.24 -19.48
N SER A 112 40.21 0.92 -19.22
CA SER A 112 41.06 -0.06 -19.89
C SER A 112 40.51 -0.55 -21.24
N VAL A 113 39.31 -0.09 -21.64
CA VAL A 113 38.70 -0.46 -22.92
C VAL A 113 39.03 0.57 -24.00
N ASN A 114 39.58 0.09 -25.12
CA ASN A 114 39.89 0.92 -26.28
C ASN A 114 38.59 1.38 -26.98
N GLY A 115 38.52 2.67 -27.35
CA GLY A 115 37.45 3.20 -28.20
C GLY A 115 36.37 4.04 -27.52
N VAL A 116 36.60 4.54 -26.30
CA VAL A 116 35.71 5.48 -25.60
C VAL A 116 36.39 6.83 -25.44
N TYR A 117 35.70 7.93 -25.73
CA TYR A 117 36.25 9.27 -25.54
C TYR A 117 36.23 9.66 -24.05
N GLU A 118 37.21 10.45 -23.61
CA GLU A 118 37.33 10.89 -22.21
C GLU A 118 36.07 11.60 -21.69
N ALA A 119 35.39 12.37 -22.54
CA ALA A 119 34.13 13.03 -22.19
C ALA A 119 32.99 12.04 -21.88
N GLU A 120 32.89 10.95 -22.66
CA GLU A 120 31.89 9.89 -22.48
C GLU A 120 32.18 9.09 -21.20
N LEU A 121 33.47 8.80 -20.94
CA LEU A 121 33.92 8.14 -19.71
C LEU A 121 33.55 8.97 -18.47
N ASN A 122 33.80 10.28 -18.50
CA ASN A 122 33.46 11.18 -17.42
C ASN A 122 31.95 11.28 -17.19
N TYR A 123 31.16 11.26 -18.26
CA TYR A 123 29.70 11.28 -18.17
C TYR A 123 29.14 9.97 -17.60
N ILE A 124 29.60 8.81 -18.08
CA ILE A 124 29.23 7.50 -17.53
C ILE A 124 29.63 7.41 -16.05
N HIS A 125 30.80 7.93 -15.69
CA HIS A 125 31.24 7.98 -14.30
C HIS A 125 30.26 8.77 -13.43
N GLN A 126 29.87 9.99 -13.84
CA GLN A 126 28.86 10.78 -13.13
C GLN A 126 27.54 10.03 -12.98
N ARG A 127 27.11 9.35 -14.04
CA ARG A 127 25.93 8.50 -14.04
C ARG A 127 26.05 7.30 -13.07
N LEU A 128 27.23 6.69 -12.95
CA LEU A 128 27.46 5.59 -12.00
C LEU A 128 27.47 6.04 -10.54
N LEU A 129 27.78 7.32 -10.27
CA LEU A 129 27.68 7.90 -8.93
C LEU A 129 26.24 8.01 -8.44
N VAL A 130 25.27 8.09 -9.35
CA VAL A 130 23.84 8.13 -9.03
C VAL A 130 23.42 6.77 -8.45
N LYS A 131 22.79 6.80 -7.27
CA LYS A 131 22.23 5.60 -6.65
C LYS A 131 21.18 4.98 -7.58
N THR A 132 21.15 3.64 -7.63
CA THR A 132 20.03 2.93 -8.24
C THR A 132 18.74 3.33 -7.52
N ASP A 133 17.71 3.63 -8.30
CA ASP A 133 16.36 3.90 -7.82
C ASP A 133 15.37 3.17 -8.71
N MET A 134 14.77 2.10 -8.20
CA MET A 134 13.83 1.28 -8.97
C MET A 134 12.40 1.36 -8.43
N LYS A 135 12.09 2.38 -7.59
CA LYS A 135 10.78 2.46 -6.91
C LYS A 135 9.60 2.51 -7.87
N HIS A 136 9.68 3.26 -8.97
CA HIS A 136 8.57 3.38 -9.93
C HIS A 136 8.31 2.07 -10.70
N VAL A 137 9.36 1.36 -11.10
CA VAL A 137 9.25 0.02 -11.72
C VAL A 137 8.71 -1.01 -10.72
N PHE A 138 9.20 -1.02 -9.48
CA PHE A 138 8.71 -1.94 -8.46
C PHE A 138 7.30 -1.63 -7.97
N LEU A 139 6.85 -0.38 -8.07
CA LEU A 139 5.46 -0.02 -7.83
C LEU A 139 4.53 -0.76 -8.80
N LYS A 140 4.87 -0.75 -10.09
CA LYS A 140 4.13 -1.52 -11.09
C LYS A 140 4.22 -3.03 -10.81
N GLY A 141 5.39 -3.54 -10.44
CA GLY A 141 5.56 -4.93 -10.01
C GLY A 141 4.66 -5.34 -8.84
N TYR A 142 4.59 -4.51 -7.79
CA TYR A 142 3.69 -4.72 -6.66
C TYR A 142 2.22 -4.75 -7.10
N LEU A 143 1.80 -3.78 -7.93
CA LEU A 143 0.43 -3.74 -8.44
C LEU A 143 0.09 -4.92 -9.36
N MET A 144 1.06 -5.41 -10.15
CA MET A 144 0.92 -6.64 -10.93
C MET A 144 0.66 -7.85 -10.02
N VAL A 145 1.41 -7.99 -8.92
CA VAL A 145 1.22 -9.07 -7.93
C VAL A 145 -0.15 -8.97 -7.29
N MET A 146 -0.54 -7.80 -6.77
CA MET A 146 -1.84 -7.65 -6.11
C MET A 146 -3.01 -7.90 -7.06
N SER A 147 -2.94 -7.37 -8.30
CA SER A 147 -3.96 -7.62 -9.31
C SER A 147 -4.02 -9.10 -9.73
N TYR A 148 -2.87 -9.78 -9.83
CA TYR A 148 -2.83 -11.19 -10.22
C TYR A 148 -3.25 -12.12 -9.08
N SER A 149 -2.83 -11.84 -7.84
CA SER A 149 -3.33 -12.53 -6.64
C SER A 149 -4.85 -12.41 -6.52
N LEU A 150 -5.41 -11.23 -6.80
CA LEU A 150 -6.86 -11.05 -6.83
C LEU A 150 -7.51 -11.88 -7.94
N ALA A 151 -6.95 -11.89 -9.15
CA ALA A 151 -7.48 -12.69 -10.25
C ALA A 151 -7.46 -14.19 -9.94
N VAL A 152 -6.36 -14.71 -9.37
CA VAL A 152 -6.25 -16.12 -8.96
C VAL A 152 -7.20 -16.44 -7.81
N ALA A 153 -7.28 -15.59 -6.80
CA ALA A 153 -8.25 -15.75 -5.72
C ALA A 153 -9.67 -15.78 -6.30
N SER A 154 -10.00 -14.93 -7.26
CA SER A 154 -11.31 -14.86 -7.91
C SER A 154 -11.54 -15.89 -9.02
N ASN A 155 -10.62 -16.83 -9.26
CA ASN A 155 -10.67 -17.81 -10.34
C ASN A 155 -10.90 -17.19 -11.75
N VAL A 156 -10.36 -15.98 -11.97
CA VAL A 156 -10.44 -15.28 -13.25
C VAL A 156 -9.18 -15.54 -14.06
N VAL A 157 -9.35 -16.21 -15.20
CA VAL A 157 -8.26 -16.60 -16.12
C VAL A 157 -8.21 -15.67 -17.34
N GLU A 158 -9.33 -15.00 -17.66
CA GLU A 158 -9.42 -14.10 -18.80
C GLU A 158 -8.56 -12.85 -18.60
N CYS A 159 -7.83 -12.50 -19.66
CA CYS A 159 -6.85 -11.45 -19.61
C CYS A 159 -6.83 -10.65 -20.93
N GLY A 160 -7.09 -9.35 -20.82
CA GLY A 160 -6.76 -8.39 -21.88
C GLY A 160 -5.28 -8.04 -21.80
N CYS A 161 -4.57 -8.01 -22.92
CA CYS A 161 -3.16 -7.60 -22.95
C CYS A 161 -2.87 -6.77 -24.19
N ASN A 162 -2.13 -5.68 -24.00
CA ASN A 162 -1.59 -4.86 -25.07
C ASN A 162 -0.16 -5.31 -25.41
N ASP A 163 0.28 -5.06 -26.65
CA ASP A 163 1.64 -5.43 -27.09
C ASP A 163 2.72 -4.73 -26.26
N ILE A 164 3.57 -5.51 -25.59
CA ILE A 164 4.66 -4.98 -24.77
C ILE A 164 5.78 -4.47 -25.68
N THR A 165 6.18 -3.21 -25.47
CA THR A 165 7.21 -2.57 -26.29
C THR A 165 8.51 -2.40 -25.51
N CYS A 166 9.57 -3.11 -25.90
CA CYS A 166 10.90 -2.94 -25.32
C CYS A 166 11.94 -2.75 -26.42
N VAL A 167 12.80 -1.75 -26.26
CA VAL A 167 13.95 -1.57 -27.15
C VAL A 167 14.98 -2.63 -26.82
N LYS A 168 15.16 -3.57 -27.75
CA LYS A 168 16.19 -4.61 -27.66
C LYS A 168 17.35 -4.25 -28.57
N VAL A 169 18.54 -4.26 -28.01
CA VAL A 169 19.75 -3.95 -28.76
C VAL A 169 20.53 -5.23 -28.96
N LYS A 170 20.55 -5.73 -30.21
CA LYS A 170 21.46 -6.80 -30.62
C LYS A 170 22.85 -6.20 -30.81
N TYR A 171 23.83 -6.78 -30.12
CA TYR A 171 25.19 -6.27 -30.14
C TYR A 171 25.78 -6.21 -31.55
N LYS A 172 26.23 -5.03 -31.96
CA LYS A 172 27.05 -4.84 -33.16
C LYS A 172 28.43 -4.30 -32.77
N ASN A 173 28.52 -3.17 -32.07
CA ASN A 173 29.78 -2.54 -31.66
C ASN A 173 29.79 -2.04 -30.21
N PHE A 174 30.97 -1.85 -29.60
CA PHE A 174 31.14 -1.37 -28.22
C PHE A 174 30.60 0.06 -28.00
N GLY A 175 30.83 0.95 -28.98
CA GLY A 175 30.35 2.34 -28.94
C GLY A 175 28.83 2.46 -28.80
N ASP A 176 28.07 1.60 -29.48
CA ASP A 176 26.60 1.59 -29.39
C ASP A 176 26.13 1.34 -27.95
N LYS A 177 26.79 0.43 -27.22
CA LYS A 177 26.45 0.12 -25.82
C LYS A 177 26.71 1.33 -24.91
N VAL A 178 27.84 2.01 -25.10
CA VAL A 178 28.19 3.24 -24.40
C VAL A 178 27.14 4.31 -24.66
N ASP A 179 26.71 4.46 -25.91
CA ASP A 179 25.64 5.37 -26.30
C ASP A 179 24.31 5.13 -25.55
N TYR A 180 23.88 3.87 -25.45
CA TYR A 180 22.66 3.51 -24.71
C TYR A 180 22.80 3.75 -23.20
N LEU A 181 23.98 3.47 -22.63
CA LEU A 181 24.29 3.79 -21.22
C LEU A 181 24.27 5.30 -20.94
N MET A 182 24.57 6.12 -21.94
CA MET A 182 24.52 7.58 -21.82
C MET A 182 23.11 8.15 -21.99
N LYS A 183 22.28 7.56 -22.86
CA LYS A 183 20.96 8.10 -23.23
C LYS A 183 19.83 7.60 -22.35
N ASN A 184 19.93 6.38 -21.82
CA ASN A 184 18.75 5.72 -21.23
C ASN A 184 18.85 5.52 -19.74
N ASN A 185 17.73 5.53 -19.03
CA ASN A 185 17.72 5.51 -17.56
C ASN A 185 17.96 4.11 -16.97
N ILE A 186 17.43 3.07 -17.62
CA ILE A 186 17.57 1.69 -17.17
C ILE A 186 18.24 0.87 -18.27
N VAL A 187 19.41 0.33 -17.96
CA VAL A 187 20.18 -0.48 -18.91
C VAL A 187 20.61 -1.78 -18.23
N VAL A 188 20.20 -2.90 -18.83
CA VAL A 188 20.47 -4.24 -18.31
C VAL A 188 21.02 -5.16 -19.39
N ASP A 189 21.83 -6.13 -18.99
CA ASP A 189 22.21 -7.26 -19.85
C ASP A 189 21.31 -8.47 -19.53
N SER A 190 20.73 -9.04 -20.58
CA SER A 190 19.85 -10.21 -20.48
C SER A 190 20.49 -11.42 -19.83
N CYS A 191 21.82 -11.59 -19.90
CA CYS A 191 22.50 -12.74 -19.31
C CYS A 191 22.46 -12.80 -17.77
N HIS A 192 22.09 -11.71 -17.10
CA HIS A 192 21.92 -11.69 -15.64
C HIS A 192 20.57 -12.26 -15.19
N PHE A 193 19.61 -12.46 -16.10
CA PHE A 193 18.24 -12.82 -15.80
C PHE A 193 17.83 -14.13 -16.46
N THR A 194 16.90 -14.84 -15.84
CA THR A 194 16.16 -15.90 -16.53
C THR A 194 15.19 -15.28 -17.53
N ASN A 195 14.68 -16.07 -18.48
CA ASN A 195 13.71 -15.59 -19.46
C ASN A 195 12.45 -15.02 -18.80
N GLU A 196 11.99 -15.64 -17.70
CA GLU A 196 10.81 -15.20 -16.95
C GLU A 196 11.04 -13.89 -16.23
N GLU A 197 12.17 -13.76 -15.52
CA GLU A 197 12.54 -12.51 -14.85
C GLU A 197 12.71 -11.37 -15.86
N MET A 198 13.31 -11.64 -17.02
CA MET A 198 13.47 -10.64 -18.08
C MET A 198 12.12 -10.18 -18.61
N TRP A 199 11.18 -11.10 -18.80
CA TRP A 199 9.83 -10.75 -19.26
C TRP A 199 9.07 -9.93 -18.21
N VAL A 200 9.14 -10.31 -16.93
CA VAL A 200 8.56 -9.53 -15.82
C VAL A 200 9.19 -8.13 -15.73
N LEU A 201 10.51 -8.01 -15.85
CA LEU A 201 11.19 -6.70 -15.85
C LEU A 201 10.73 -5.82 -17.01
N VAL A 202 10.63 -6.39 -18.21
CA VAL A 202 10.16 -5.68 -19.40
C VAL A 202 8.73 -5.18 -19.22
N GLU A 203 7.84 -5.99 -18.65
CA GLU A 203 6.47 -5.58 -18.37
C GLU A 203 6.39 -4.51 -17.26
N MET A 204 7.14 -4.67 -16.16
CA MET A 204 7.21 -3.65 -15.10
C MET A 204 7.76 -2.31 -15.61
N CYS A 205 8.55 -2.30 -16.67
CA CYS A 205 9.04 -1.06 -17.27
C CYS A 205 8.08 -0.44 -18.29
N ASP A 206 7.05 -1.16 -18.78
CA ASP A 206 6.06 -0.59 -19.70
C ASP A 206 5.01 0.26 -18.96
N GLU A 207 4.05 0.83 -19.69
CA GLU A 207 2.87 1.49 -19.09
C GLU A 207 2.05 0.50 -18.27
N TYR A 208 1.54 0.93 -17.11
CA TYR A 208 0.67 0.12 -16.25
C TYR A 208 -0.77 0.65 -16.25
N PRO A 209 -1.79 -0.23 -16.32
CA PRO A 209 -1.69 -1.67 -16.50
C PRO A 209 -1.45 -2.03 -17.96
N LYS A 210 -0.47 -2.89 -18.24
CA LYS A 210 -0.30 -3.47 -19.57
C LYS A 210 -1.19 -4.69 -19.79
N LYS A 211 -1.35 -5.46 -18.73
CA LYS A 211 -2.11 -6.68 -18.64
C LYS A 211 -3.22 -6.50 -17.61
N ARG A 212 -4.45 -6.82 -17.99
CA ARG A 212 -5.62 -6.62 -17.13
C ARG A 212 -6.40 -7.92 -17.03
N PHE A 213 -6.48 -8.43 -15.81
CA PHE A 213 -7.33 -9.57 -15.45
C PHE A 213 -8.70 -9.07 -15.03
N GLY A 214 -9.74 -9.63 -15.64
CA GLY A 214 -11.13 -9.33 -15.31
C GLY A 214 -11.51 -7.85 -15.30
N GLU A 215 -12.46 -7.53 -14.44
CA GLU A 215 -13.07 -6.20 -14.32
C GLU A 215 -12.16 -5.15 -13.67
N ALA A 216 -12.61 -3.90 -13.75
CA ALA A 216 -11.96 -2.75 -13.11
C ALA A 216 -11.93 -2.89 -11.59
N ASN A 217 -10.73 -2.87 -11.00
CA ASN A 217 -10.53 -2.95 -9.57
C ASN A 217 -9.46 -1.97 -9.08
N ILE A 218 -9.34 -1.83 -7.76
CA ILE A 218 -8.44 -0.87 -7.12
C ILE A 218 -6.98 -1.01 -7.54
N TYR A 219 -6.51 -2.20 -7.93
CA TYR A 219 -5.12 -2.41 -8.36
C TYR A 219 -4.93 -2.11 -9.85
N ASN A 220 -5.79 -2.65 -10.71
CA ASN A 220 -5.67 -2.53 -12.17
C ASN A 220 -6.29 -1.25 -12.76
N SER A 221 -6.79 -0.33 -11.92
CA SER A 221 -7.34 0.95 -12.35
C SER A 221 -6.39 2.14 -12.10
N LEU A 222 -5.20 1.86 -11.55
CA LEU A 222 -4.13 2.84 -11.41
C LEU A 222 -3.33 2.92 -12.72
N ILE A 223 -3.04 4.13 -13.19
CA ILE A 223 -2.34 4.37 -14.45
C ILE A 223 -0.96 4.96 -14.18
N LEU A 224 0.08 4.30 -14.70
CA LEU A 224 1.47 4.74 -14.56
C LEU A 224 2.18 4.79 -15.92
N ALA A 225 2.98 5.84 -16.11
CA ALA A 225 3.74 6.06 -17.34
C ALA A 225 4.86 5.02 -17.50
N LYS A 226 5.34 4.85 -18.74
CA LYS A 226 6.46 3.96 -19.09
C LYS A 226 7.80 4.42 -18.50
N ASP A 227 8.67 3.48 -18.15
CA ASP A 227 10.09 3.71 -17.85
C ASP A 227 10.99 3.42 -19.06
N ASP A 228 12.13 4.08 -19.11
CA ASP A 228 13.07 3.99 -20.23
C ASP A 228 14.07 2.84 -20.06
N LEU A 229 13.63 1.63 -20.43
CA LEU A 229 14.40 0.40 -20.40
C LEU A 229 15.04 0.06 -21.75
N VAL A 230 16.34 -0.26 -21.71
CA VAL A 230 17.04 -0.99 -22.77
C VAL A 230 17.63 -2.29 -22.26
N VAL A 231 17.40 -3.34 -23.05
CA VAL A 231 17.95 -4.68 -22.81
C VAL A 231 19.00 -4.99 -23.86
N PHE A 232 20.18 -5.35 -23.37
CA PHE A 232 21.24 -5.86 -24.19
C PHE A 232 21.18 -7.39 -24.31
N SER A 233 21.38 -7.93 -25.53
CA SER A 233 21.21 -9.36 -25.82
C SER A 233 22.45 -9.99 -26.47
N THR A 234 23.08 -10.94 -25.77
CA THR A 234 24.33 -11.64 -26.18
C THR A 234 24.12 -12.72 -27.23
N ASN A 235 22.95 -13.37 -27.27
CA ASN A 235 22.67 -14.52 -28.13
C ASN A 235 21.46 -14.28 -29.05
N GLU A 236 21.51 -14.80 -30.28
CA GLU A 236 20.37 -14.75 -31.21
C GLU A 236 19.12 -15.46 -30.68
N GLU A 237 19.28 -16.48 -29.83
CA GLU A 237 18.16 -17.18 -29.18
C GLU A 237 17.39 -16.30 -28.18
N ASN A 238 18.07 -15.35 -27.52
CA ASN A 238 17.43 -14.36 -26.62
C ASN A 238 16.67 -13.27 -27.40
N ALA A 239 16.81 -13.20 -28.73
CA ALA A 239 16.02 -12.27 -29.54
C ALA A 239 14.52 -12.58 -29.46
N SER A 240 14.16 -13.86 -29.26
CA SER A 240 12.77 -14.35 -29.22
C SER A 240 12.07 -14.22 -27.86
N LEU A 241 12.69 -13.57 -26.85
CA LEU A 241 12.15 -13.34 -25.50
C LEU A 241 10.76 -12.65 -25.42
N VAL A 242 10.14 -12.29 -26.55
CA VAL A 242 8.82 -11.62 -26.65
C VAL A 242 7.87 -12.39 -27.60
N GLY A 243 8.19 -13.63 -28.00
CA GLY A 243 7.43 -14.38 -29.01
C GLY A 243 6.15 -15.07 -28.50
N SER A 244 6.09 -15.44 -27.23
CA SER A 244 4.91 -15.99 -26.57
C SER A 244 4.88 -15.46 -25.14
N GLN A 245 3.77 -14.85 -24.73
CA GLN A 245 3.64 -14.34 -23.35
C GLN A 245 3.70 -15.52 -22.38
N PRO A 246 4.76 -15.70 -21.57
CA PRO A 246 4.72 -16.70 -20.52
C PRO A 246 3.59 -16.32 -19.56
N MET A 247 2.75 -17.30 -19.19
CA MET A 247 1.87 -17.11 -18.04
C MET A 247 2.76 -16.93 -16.80
N TYR A 248 2.38 -16.01 -15.90
CA TYR A 248 3.12 -15.74 -14.64
C TYR A 248 3.29 -16.98 -13.74
N GLY A 249 2.61 -18.09 -14.05
CA GLY A 249 2.58 -19.30 -13.25
C GLY A 249 1.56 -19.15 -12.13
N ASN A 250 2.02 -18.79 -10.94
CA ASN A 250 1.19 -18.48 -9.78
C ASN A 250 1.69 -17.16 -9.14
N PRO A 251 0.89 -16.51 -8.26
CA PRO A 251 1.26 -15.22 -7.70
C PRO A 251 2.58 -15.23 -6.91
N GLU A 252 2.89 -16.34 -6.23
CA GLU A 252 4.14 -16.52 -5.49
C GLU A 252 5.35 -16.52 -6.44
N ARG A 253 5.25 -17.18 -7.60
CA ARG A 253 6.29 -17.19 -8.62
C ARG A 253 6.54 -15.80 -9.20
N LEU A 254 5.48 -15.03 -9.48
CA LEU A 254 5.61 -13.64 -9.91
C LEU A 254 6.31 -12.80 -8.84
N TRP A 255 5.91 -12.93 -7.58
CA TRP A 255 6.53 -12.23 -6.45
C TRP A 255 8.01 -12.57 -6.30
N ASN A 256 8.35 -13.86 -6.39
CA ASN A 256 9.72 -14.34 -6.34
C ASN A 256 10.58 -13.81 -7.50
N ASN A 257 10.03 -13.73 -8.71
CA ASN A 257 10.72 -13.12 -9.85
C ASN A 257 11.01 -11.64 -9.59
N ILE A 258 10.06 -10.88 -9.02
CA ILE A 258 10.25 -9.47 -8.67
C ILE A 258 11.34 -9.31 -7.60
N ILE A 259 11.35 -10.15 -6.57
CA ILE A 259 12.39 -10.15 -5.53
C ILE A 259 13.76 -10.46 -6.14
N ASN A 260 13.87 -11.49 -6.99
CA ASN A 260 15.12 -11.84 -7.65
C ASN A 260 15.63 -10.69 -8.54
N ILE A 261 14.73 -10.01 -9.26
CA ILE A 261 15.06 -8.79 -10.02
C ILE A 261 15.59 -7.70 -9.08
N ALA A 262 14.94 -7.45 -7.94
CA ALA A 262 15.39 -6.46 -6.98
C ALA A 262 16.78 -6.77 -6.40
N ILE A 263 17.08 -8.05 -6.11
CA ILE A 263 18.40 -8.48 -5.62
C ILE A 263 19.47 -8.31 -6.70
N LYS A 264 19.17 -8.68 -7.95
CA LYS A 264 20.10 -8.51 -9.08
C LYS A 264 20.38 -7.04 -9.36
N MET A 265 19.35 -6.20 -9.31
CA MET A 265 19.46 -4.75 -9.49
C MET A 265 20.09 -4.03 -8.28
N GLY A 266 20.25 -4.70 -7.14
CA GLY A 266 20.74 -4.09 -5.90
C GLY A 266 19.77 -3.06 -5.31
N ALA A 267 18.46 -3.30 -5.48
CA ALA A 267 17.38 -2.37 -5.20
C ALA A 267 16.29 -2.97 -4.29
N VAL A 268 16.68 -3.91 -3.42
CA VAL A 268 15.77 -4.57 -2.47
C VAL A 268 15.12 -3.57 -1.49
N ASP A 269 15.88 -2.56 -1.04
CA ASP A 269 15.37 -1.48 -0.20
C ASP A 269 14.30 -0.64 -0.93
N ASP A 270 14.41 -0.48 -2.25
CA ASP A 270 13.43 0.26 -3.04
C ASP A 270 12.13 -0.53 -3.14
N LEU A 271 12.22 -1.85 -3.38
CA LEU A 271 11.06 -2.74 -3.33
C LEU A 271 10.40 -2.71 -1.95
N ALA A 272 11.18 -2.80 -0.86
CA ALA A 272 10.66 -2.76 0.50
C ALA A 272 9.88 -1.47 0.79
N LYS A 273 10.43 -0.32 0.36
CA LYS A 273 9.77 0.99 0.49
C LYS A 273 8.48 1.04 -0.29
N VAL A 274 8.47 0.56 -1.53
CA VAL A 274 7.28 0.53 -2.38
C VAL A 274 6.18 -0.29 -1.73
N VAL A 275 6.48 -1.51 -1.29
CA VAL A 275 5.52 -2.41 -0.65
C VAL A 275 4.89 -1.70 0.54
N ALA A 276 5.71 -1.26 1.50
CA ALA A 276 5.23 -0.58 2.70
C ALA A 276 4.44 0.71 2.37
N ALA A 277 4.89 1.46 1.35
CA ALA A 277 4.27 2.72 0.95
C ALA A 277 2.99 2.56 0.13
N MET A 278 2.72 1.38 -0.44
CA MET A 278 1.49 1.12 -1.19
C MET A 278 0.40 0.42 -0.40
N ARG A 279 0.73 -0.25 0.71
CA ARG A 279 -0.28 -0.96 1.50
C ARG A 279 -1.45 -0.03 1.86
N GLY A 280 -2.68 -0.43 1.52
CA GLY A 280 -3.95 0.28 1.76
C GLY A 280 -4.23 1.49 0.86
N VAL A 281 -3.25 1.95 0.08
CA VAL A 281 -3.39 3.15 -0.77
C VAL A 281 -4.40 2.96 -1.90
N PRO A 282 -4.42 1.83 -2.65
CA PRO A 282 -5.39 1.63 -3.72
C PRO A 282 -6.84 1.78 -3.28
N TYR A 283 -7.19 1.20 -2.12
CA TYR A 283 -8.53 1.36 -1.54
C TYR A 283 -8.80 2.82 -1.16
N PHE A 284 -7.86 3.47 -0.47
CA PHE A 284 -8.05 4.85 -0.04
C PHE A 284 -8.19 5.82 -1.23
N LEU A 285 -7.46 5.59 -2.33
CA LEU A 285 -7.60 6.36 -3.56
C LEU A 285 -8.98 6.19 -4.20
N ARG A 286 -9.56 4.99 -4.17
CA ARG A 286 -10.96 4.78 -4.58
C ARG A 286 -11.91 5.64 -3.74
N GLU A 287 -11.81 5.56 -2.42
CA GLU A 287 -12.68 6.35 -1.52
C GLU A 287 -12.52 7.84 -1.76
N MET A 288 -11.28 8.30 -1.97
CA MET A 288 -11.02 9.69 -2.31
C MET A 288 -11.67 10.10 -3.63
N ASN A 289 -11.53 9.27 -4.68
CA ASN A 289 -12.17 9.54 -5.97
C ASN A 289 -13.69 9.60 -5.85
N GLU A 290 -14.30 8.68 -5.10
CA GLU A 290 -15.76 8.67 -4.91
C GLU A 290 -16.26 9.86 -4.09
N LEU A 291 -15.50 10.31 -3.10
CA LEU A 291 -15.87 11.45 -2.24
C LEU A 291 -15.59 12.82 -2.87
N THR A 292 -14.53 12.93 -3.67
CA THR A 292 -14.01 14.24 -4.14
C THR A 292 -13.99 14.40 -5.65
N GLY A 293 -14.06 13.31 -6.42
CA GLY A 293 -13.90 13.30 -7.87
C GLY A 293 -12.45 13.36 -8.35
N GLU A 294 -11.47 13.48 -7.45
CA GLU A 294 -10.05 13.55 -7.82
C GLU A 294 -9.58 12.27 -8.47
N ASN A 295 -8.82 12.39 -9.56
CA ASN A 295 -8.34 11.25 -10.33
C ASN A 295 -6.86 11.34 -10.74
N SER A 296 -6.10 12.35 -10.30
CA SER A 296 -4.67 12.41 -10.53
C SER A 296 -3.90 12.77 -9.26
N PHE A 297 -2.76 12.10 -9.04
CA PHE A 297 -1.89 12.32 -7.90
C PHE A 297 -0.43 12.30 -8.31
N ILE A 298 0.37 13.19 -7.72
CA ILE A 298 1.81 13.22 -7.91
C ILE A 298 2.49 12.33 -6.86
N MET A 299 3.35 11.44 -7.30
CA MET A 299 4.18 10.58 -6.47
C MET A 299 5.54 11.21 -6.17
N ASP A 300 6.03 10.99 -4.96
CA ASP A 300 7.42 11.28 -4.58
C ASP A 300 8.44 10.37 -5.30
N PHE A 301 7.97 9.37 -6.05
CA PHE A 301 8.81 8.51 -6.87
C PHE A 301 9.13 9.19 -8.21
N THR A 302 10.42 9.20 -8.54
CA THR A 302 10.92 9.68 -9.83
C THR A 302 10.93 8.53 -10.84
N PRO A 303 11.08 8.80 -12.15
CA PRO A 303 11.38 7.75 -13.12
C PRO A 303 12.57 6.89 -12.66
N SER A 304 12.49 5.57 -12.89
CA SER A 304 13.48 4.64 -12.35
C SER A 304 14.83 4.77 -13.07
N TYR A 305 15.91 4.47 -12.35
CA TYR A 305 17.29 4.63 -12.80
C TYR A 305 18.17 3.46 -12.36
N SER A 306 18.80 2.78 -13.32
CA SER A 306 19.83 1.77 -13.06
C SER A 306 20.67 1.44 -14.29
N ILE A 307 21.97 1.75 -14.26
CA ILE A 307 22.90 1.41 -15.35
C ILE A 307 23.96 0.37 -14.96
N THR A 308 23.96 -0.09 -13.70
CA THR A 308 25.05 -0.94 -13.19
C THR A 308 25.12 -2.29 -13.87
N LEU A 309 24.00 -2.99 -14.03
CA LEU A 309 24.01 -4.30 -14.72
C LEU A 309 24.36 -4.15 -16.21
N GLY A 310 23.91 -3.07 -16.86
CA GLY A 310 24.36 -2.74 -18.21
C GLY A 310 25.88 -2.54 -18.30
N MET A 311 26.49 -1.91 -17.30
CA MET A 311 27.95 -1.76 -17.21
C MET A 311 28.68 -3.07 -16.91
N GLU A 312 28.13 -3.92 -16.05
CA GLU A 312 28.72 -5.23 -15.76
C GLU A 312 28.72 -6.14 -17.00
N GLY A 313 27.63 -6.15 -17.75
CA GLY A 313 27.54 -6.82 -19.05
C GLY A 313 28.45 -6.20 -20.12
N LEU A 314 28.60 -4.86 -20.15
CA LEU A 314 29.57 -4.19 -21.02
C LEU A 314 31.00 -4.68 -20.77
N LEU A 315 31.36 -4.91 -19.51
CA LEU A 315 32.69 -5.29 -19.07
C LEU A 315 32.89 -6.82 -18.98
N ASN A 316 31.90 -7.62 -19.41
CA ASN A 316 31.88 -9.08 -19.31
C ASN A 316 32.24 -9.59 -17.91
N LEU A 317 31.72 -8.92 -16.86
CA LEU A 317 31.96 -9.34 -15.50
C LEU A 317 31.15 -10.61 -15.19
N PRO A 318 31.72 -11.58 -14.46
CA PRO A 318 31.01 -12.79 -14.12
C PRO A 318 29.76 -12.45 -13.30
N SER A 319 28.61 -12.87 -13.79
CA SER A 319 27.34 -12.83 -13.07
C SER A 319 27.44 -13.75 -11.85
N THR A 320 27.62 -13.20 -10.65
CA THR A 320 27.37 -14.00 -9.45
C THR A 320 25.89 -14.35 -9.43
N PRO A 321 25.49 -15.64 -9.45
CA PRO A 321 24.09 -16.01 -9.34
C PRO A 321 23.58 -15.54 -7.97
N ARG A 322 22.74 -14.51 -7.99
CA ARG A 322 22.01 -14.06 -6.80
C ARG A 322 20.62 -14.67 -6.88
N ILE A 323 20.52 -15.92 -6.43
CA ILE A 323 19.25 -16.66 -6.38
C ILE A 323 18.93 -16.87 -4.90
N VAL A 324 17.69 -16.58 -4.52
CA VAL A 324 17.23 -16.80 -3.15
C VAL A 324 16.88 -18.28 -2.97
N GLY A 325 17.41 -18.91 -1.90
CA GLY A 325 17.12 -20.31 -1.56
C GLY A 325 15.86 -20.53 -0.71
N LYS A 326 15.23 -19.48 -0.17
CA LYS A 326 14.02 -19.56 0.67
C LYS A 326 13.06 -18.42 0.34
N HIS A 327 11.91 -18.75 -0.24
CA HIS A 327 10.90 -17.79 -0.66
C HIS A 327 9.97 -17.36 0.50
N CYS A 328 9.47 -16.13 0.40
CA CYS A 328 8.42 -15.57 1.25
C CYS A 328 7.18 -15.31 0.38
N GLY A 329 5.98 -15.30 0.96
CA GLY A 329 4.74 -15.39 0.18
C GLY A 329 3.56 -14.63 0.75
N TYR A 330 3.73 -13.87 1.84
CA TYR A 330 2.62 -13.15 2.45
C TYR A 330 1.98 -12.18 1.45
N HIS A 331 2.79 -11.35 0.77
CA HIS A 331 2.26 -10.34 -0.16
C HIS A 331 1.58 -10.94 -1.40
N ALA A 332 1.90 -12.17 -1.75
CA ALA A 332 1.28 -12.91 -2.85
C ALA A 332 -0.01 -13.67 -2.44
N SER A 333 -0.38 -13.64 -1.16
CA SER A 333 -1.50 -14.41 -0.61
C SER A 333 -2.86 -13.69 -0.71
N SER A 334 -3.96 -14.45 -0.73
CA SER A 334 -5.32 -13.89 -0.69
C SER A 334 -5.61 -13.14 0.62
N LYS A 335 -5.00 -13.58 1.73
CA LYS A 335 -5.11 -12.91 3.04
C LYS A 335 -4.47 -11.53 3.05
N SER A 336 -3.35 -11.35 2.34
CA SER A 336 -2.73 -10.03 2.14
C SER A 336 -3.67 -9.05 1.44
N LEU A 337 -4.53 -9.51 0.51
CA LEU A 337 -5.51 -8.64 -0.16
C LEU A 337 -6.56 -8.10 0.82
N VAL A 338 -7.05 -8.94 1.74
CA VAL A 338 -8.02 -8.54 2.77
C VAL A 338 -7.39 -7.56 3.76
N ALA A 339 -6.16 -7.84 4.19
CA ALA A 339 -5.42 -6.93 5.07
C ALA A 339 -5.15 -5.58 4.39
N ASP A 340 -4.87 -5.57 3.08
CA ASP A 340 -4.66 -4.34 2.31
C ASP A 340 -5.93 -3.48 2.25
N LEU A 341 -7.09 -4.09 1.96
CA LEU A 341 -8.39 -3.41 2.00
C LEU A 341 -8.67 -2.78 3.36
N GLN A 342 -8.54 -3.57 4.43
CA GLN A 342 -8.79 -3.09 5.79
C GLN A 342 -7.80 -2.00 6.20
N LEU A 343 -6.55 -2.04 5.72
CA LEU A 343 -5.59 -0.97 5.98
C LEU A 343 -6.01 0.34 5.30
N GLY A 344 -6.54 0.29 4.08
CA GLY A 344 -7.08 1.48 3.40
C GLY A 344 -8.32 2.04 4.09
N GLN A 345 -9.19 1.18 4.62
CA GLN A 345 -10.31 1.59 5.46
C GLN A 345 -9.84 2.22 6.77
N MET A 346 -8.79 1.69 7.38
CA MET A 346 -8.20 2.25 8.58
C MET A 346 -7.62 3.66 8.31
N MET A 347 -7.07 3.90 7.11
CA MET A 347 -6.69 5.26 6.67
C MET A 347 -7.89 6.20 6.62
N LEU A 348 -9.03 5.76 6.05
CA LEU A 348 -10.28 6.54 6.05
C LEU A 348 -10.80 6.77 7.49
N MET A 349 -10.71 5.77 8.37
CA MET A 349 -11.11 5.92 9.77
C MET A 349 -10.25 6.93 10.54
N SER A 350 -8.97 7.10 10.19
CA SER A 350 -8.13 8.18 10.73
C SER A 350 -8.63 9.57 10.27
N VAL A 351 -9.10 9.71 9.02
CA VAL A 351 -9.77 10.95 8.56
C VAL A 351 -11.07 11.17 9.33
N PHE A 352 -11.87 10.12 9.52
CA PHE A 352 -13.09 10.18 10.33
C PHE A 352 -12.81 10.68 11.75
N ASN A 353 -11.77 10.18 12.41
CA ASN A 353 -11.40 10.62 13.76
C ASN A 353 -11.14 12.13 13.82
N VAL A 354 -10.48 12.72 12.82
CA VAL A 354 -10.28 14.18 12.74
C VAL A 354 -11.62 14.88 12.54
N VAL A 355 -12.46 14.39 11.64
CA VAL A 355 -13.79 14.96 11.37
C VAL A 355 -14.64 14.97 12.64
N GLU A 356 -14.70 13.86 13.35
CA GLU A 356 -15.45 13.72 14.60
C GLU A 356 -14.86 14.61 15.70
N HIS A 357 -13.54 14.62 15.87
CA HIS A 357 -12.86 15.47 16.84
C HIS A 357 -13.11 16.97 16.61
N LEU A 358 -13.28 17.38 15.36
CA LEU A 358 -13.62 18.75 14.98
C LEU A 358 -15.10 19.09 15.13
N ALA A 359 -15.88 18.20 15.74
CA ALA A 359 -17.31 18.36 16.00
C ALA A 359 -18.15 18.55 14.72
N ALA A 360 -17.72 17.95 13.60
CA ALA A 360 -18.32 18.18 12.29
C ALA A 360 -19.80 17.75 12.19
N PHE A 361 -20.25 16.86 13.08
CA PHE A 361 -21.62 16.36 13.13
C PHE A 361 -22.50 17.21 14.05
N GLY A 362 -21.89 17.93 14.99
CA GLY A 362 -22.56 18.76 15.97
C GLY A 362 -22.78 20.22 15.51
N ILE A 363 -23.48 20.98 16.35
CA ILE A 363 -23.69 22.42 16.16
C ILE A 363 -22.44 23.25 16.48
N LEU A 364 -21.52 22.72 17.30
CA LEU A 364 -20.29 23.41 17.67
C LEU A 364 -19.30 23.52 16.52
N GLY A 365 -19.08 22.43 15.78
CA GLY A 365 -18.11 22.38 14.70
C GLY A 365 -18.62 22.98 13.40
N VAL A 366 -19.95 23.00 13.21
CA VAL A 366 -20.61 23.47 11.99
C VAL A 366 -21.83 24.35 12.34
N PRO A 367 -21.62 25.53 12.95
CA PRO A 367 -22.71 26.41 13.39
C PRO A 367 -23.60 26.90 12.26
N SER A 368 -23.08 27.01 11.02
CA SER A 368 -23.89 27.37 9.85
C SER A 368 -24.81 26.25 9.36
N GLY A 369 -24.66 25.04 9.90
CA GLY A 369 -25.40 23.84 9.48
C GLY A 369 -24.87 23.16 8.21
N SER A 370 -24.08 23.85 7.38
CA SER A 370 -23.53 23.35 6.12
C SER A 370 -22.03 23.17 6.18
N VAL A 371 -21.55 21.92 6.24
CA VAL A 371 -20.11 21.57 6.31
C VAL A 371 -19.30 22.23 5.19
N ARG A 372 -19.86 22.27 3.98
CA ARG A 372 -19.17 22.75 2.78
C ARG A 372 -18.85 24.25 2.83
N THR A 373 -19.72 25.03 3.46
CA THR A 373 -19.63 26.50 3.47
C THR A 373 -19.34 27.06 4.85
N ASP A 374 -19.15 26.21 5.87
CA ASP A 374 -18.91 26.65 7.24
C ASP A 374 -17.48 27.18 7.42
N PRO A 375 -17.31 28.49 7.73
CA PRO A 375 -15.98 29.08 7.88
C PRO A 375 -15.27 28.62 9.16
N PHE A 376 -16.01 28.22 10.20
CA PHE A 376 -15.42 27.72 11.44
C PHE A 376 -14.84 26.32 11.22
N PHE A 377 -15.59 25.45 10.56
CA PHE A 377 -15.10 24.13 10.17
C PHE A 377 -13.89 24.22 9.24
N ASP A 378 -13.94 25.04 8.18
CA ASP A 378 -12.82 25.23 7.26
C ASP A 378 -11.54 25.72 7.97
N SER A 379 -11.70 26.66 8.90
CA SER A 379 -10.60 27.19 9.72
C SER A 379 -9.96 26.10 10.59
N ASN A 380 -10.77 25.26 11.24
CA ASN A 380 -10.27 24.19 12.09
C ASN A 380 -9.62 23.06 11.29
N VAL A 381 -10.19 22.66 10.15
CA VAL A 381 -9.56 21.70 9.24
C VAL A 381 -8.18 22.19 8.80
N ARG A 382 -8.03 23.49 8.54
CA ARG A 382 -6.72 24.09 8.23
C ARG A 382 -5.76 24.02 9.41
N LYS A 383 -6.21 24.24 10.65
CA LYS A 383 -5.37 24.14 11.85
C LYS A 383 -4.87 22.72 12.11
N TYR A 384 -5.63 21.70 11.71
CA TYR A 384 -5.21 20.28 11.75
C TYR A 384 -4.30 19.89 10.58
N GLY A 385 -3.98 20.86 9.71
CA GLY A 385 -3.02 20.72 8.63
C GLY A 385 -3.48 19.85 7.48
N LEU A 386 -4.79 19.62 7.29
CA LEU A 386 -5.28 18.76 6.20
C LEU A 386 -5.03 19.34 4.79
N ARG A 387 -4.52 20.58 4.70
CA ARG A 387 -4.02 21.20 3.46
C ARG A 387 -2.51 21.13 3.30
N CYS A 388 -1.79 20.65 4.32
CA CYS A 388 -0.35 20.58 4.35
C CYS A 388 0.12 19.20 3.89
N GLU A 389 1.14 19.17 3.04
CA GLU A 389 1.81 17.92 2.61
C GLU A 389 2.84 17.44 3.64
N ALA A 390 3.30 18.33 4.51
CA ALA A 390 4.27 17.99 5.54
C ALA A 390 3.63 17.16 6.66
N GLU A 391 4.10 15.92 6.82
CA GLU A 391 3.60 14.97 7.84
C GLU A 391 3.65 15.50 9.27
N ARG A 392 4.62 16.36 9.58
CA ARG A 392 4.75 16.99 10.90
C ARG A 392 3.53 17.85 11.24
N ASP A 393 3.00 18.54 10.23
CA ASP A 393 1.99 19.57 10.38
C ASP A 393 0.58 19.04 10.03
N ASN A 394 0.50 17.88 9.37
CA ASN A 394 -0.75 17.22 9.01
C ASN A 394 -1.01 16.01 9.92
N THR A 395 -2.05 16.12 10.75
CA THR A 395 -2.39 15.09 11.76
C THR A 395 -2.67 13.73 11.14
N VAL A 396 -3.37 13.68 9.99
CA VAL A 396 -3.73 12.41 9.32
C VAL A 396 -2.48 11.74 8.74
N LEU A 397 -1.63 12.49 8.04
CA LEU A 397 -0.39 11.93 7.49
C LEU A 397 0.55 11.44 8.60
N HIS A 398 0.59 12.13 9.74
CA HIS A 398 1.35 11.68 10.91
C HIS A 398 0.84 10.33 11.44
N GLU A 399 -0.48 10.17 11.57
CA GLU A 399 -1.11 8.92 12.00
C GLU A 399 -0.80 7.78 11.04
N TRP A 400 -0.99 8.02 9.74
CA TRP A 400 -0.71 7.04 8.69
C TRP A 400 0.74 6.59 8.71
N LYS A 401 1.68 7.52 8.82
CA LYS A 401 3.10 7.16 8.95
C LYS A 401 3.35 6.24 10.11
N GLY A 402 2.78 6.52 11.28
CA GLY A 402 3.09 5.74 12.46
C GLY A 402 2.48 4.33 12.43
N PHE A 403 1.30 4.12 11.82
CA PHE A 403 0.76 2.77 11.69
C PHE A 403 1.27 1.98 10.49
N ARG A 404 1.69 2.66 9.40
CA ARG A 404 2.29 2.03 8.21
C ARG A 404 3.79 1.82 8.33
N GLY A 405 4.45 2.59 9.20
CA GLY A 405 5.90 2.57 9.41
C GLY A 405 6.70 3.35 8.37
N VAL A 406 6.05 3.90 7.33
CA VAL A 406 6.69 4.66 6.26
C VAL A 406 5.93 5.95 5.95
N PRO A 407 6.65 7.00 5.49
CA PRO A 407 6.02 8.22 5.02
C PRO A 407 4.98 8.01 3.93
N PHE A 408 3.98 8.88 3.92
CA PHE A 408 3.00 8.88 2.84
C PHE A 408 3.60 9.56 1.59
N PHE A 409 3.57 8.87 0.45
CA PHE A 409 4.39 9.21 -0.72
C PHE A 409 3.63 9.90 -1.86
N LEU A 410 2.31 10.09 -1.73
CA LEU A 410 1.51 10.83 -2.70
C LEU A 410 1.29 12.25 -2.20
N THR A 411 1.50 13.21 -3.08
CA THR A 411 1.09 14.60 -2.86
C THR A 411 -0.43 14.67 -2.90
N MET A 412 -1.02 15.11 -1.81
CA MET A 412 -2.47 15.18 -1.63
C MET A 412 -3.08 16.47 -2.16
N MET A 413 -2.29 17.52 -2.41
CA MET A 413 -2.73 18.84 -2.90
C MET A 413 -3.90 19.44 -2.10
N GLY A 414 -3.96 19.13 -0.80
CA GLY A 414 -5.07 19.50 0.08
C GLY A 414 -6.38 18.71 -0.11
N ASN A 415 -6.38 17.62 -0.89
CA ASN A 415 -7.55 16.76 -1.08
C ASN A 415 -7.99 16.06 0.21
N LEU A 416 -7.12 15.88 1.21
CA LEU A 416 -7.53 15.38 2.53
C LEU A 416 -8.57 16.27 3.20
N LYS A 417 -8.49 17.60 3.00
CA LYS A 417 -9.52 18.54 3.44
C LYS A 417 -10.84 18.29 2.72
N ASN A 418 -10.81 18.01 1.42
CA ASN A 418 -12.00 17.73 0.63
C ASN A 418 -12.65 16.40 1.04
N VAL A 419 -11.85 15.37 1.31
CA VAL A 419 -12.31 14.09 1.88
C VAL A 419 -12.98 14.31 3.23
N ALA A 420 -12.35 15.07 4.14
CA ALA A 420 -12.92 15.37 5.45
C ALA A 420 -14.27 16.11 5.36
N VAL A 421 -14.38 17.09 4.45
CA VAL A 421 -15.63 17.83 4.20
C VAL A 421 -16.71 16.93 3.60
N ALA A 422 -16.37 16.11 2.60
CA ALA A 422 -17.31 15.18 1.96
C ALA A 422 -17.81 14.13 2.96
N LEU A 423 -16.90 13.52 3.72
CA LEU A 423 -17.22 12.52 4.73
C LEU A 423 -18.11 13.10 5.85
N ALA A 424 -17.80 14.31 6.32
CA ALA A 424 -18.65 15.00 7.28
C ALA A 424 -20.07 15.29 6.75
N GLY A 425 -20.18 15.63 5.46
CA GLY A 425 -21.46 15.80 4.78
C GLY A 425 -22.27 14.50 4.73
N GLU A 426 -21.67 13.41 4.23
CA GLU A 426 -22.31 12.09 4.16
C GLU A 426 -22.83 11.62 5.52
N ILE A 427 -22.02 11.76 6.58
CA ILE A 427 -22.40 11.34 7.94
C ILE A 427 -23.59 12.17 8.46
N ARG A 428 -23.61 13.49 8.21
CA ARG A 428 -24.77 14.33 8.59
C ARG A 428 -26.03 13.97 7.83
N ASP A 429 -25.88 13.53 6.58
CA ASP A 429 -26.98 13.04 5.74
C ASP A 429 -27.41 11.59 6.08
N GLY A 430 -26.79 10.97 7.09
CA GLY A 430 -27.14 9.64 7.56
C GLY A 430 -26.46 8.49 6.81
N VAL A 431 -25.45 8.78 5.99
CA VAL A 431 -24.72 7.81 5.17
C VAL A 431 -23.46 7.36 5.91
N TYR A 432 -23.42 6.07 6.28
CA TYR A 432 -22.33 5.48 7.08
C TYR A 432 -21.71 4.23 6.45
N SER A 433 -22.13 3.85 5.24
CA SER A 433 -21.79 2.57 4.60
C SER A 433 -20.29 2.38 4.34
N ARG A 434 -19.52 3.48 4.28
CA ARG A 434 -18.06 3.47 4.07
C ARG A 434 -17.26 3.21 5.34
N LEU A 435 -17.84 3.49 6.51
CA LEU A 435 -17.12 3.44 7.78
C LEU A 435 -17.00 2.00 8.30
N ARG A 436 -15.87 1.70 8.93
CA ARG A 436 -15.58 0.43 9.60
C ARG A 436 -15.07 0.73 11.01
N PRO A 437 -15.96 0.98 11.98
CA PRO A 437 -15.56 1.42 13.32
C PRO A 437 -14.71 0.39 14.06
N GLN A 438 -14.76 -0.89 13.68
CA GLN A 438 -13.91 -1.97 14.22
C GLN A 438 -12.42 -1.66 14.04
N LEU A 439 -12.05 -0.99 12.94
CA LEU A 439 -10.66 -0.65 12.64
C LEU A 439 -10.13 0.47 13.54
N LEU A 440 -10.99 1.19 14.27
CA LEU A 440 -10.54 2.11 15.30
C LEU A 440 -9.78 1.39 16.42
N HIS A 441 -10.13 0.13 16.72
CA HIS A 441 -9.39 -0.67 17.69
C HIS A 441 -8.01 -1.12 17.17
N ALA A 442 -7.86 -1.25 15.85
CA ALA A 442 -6.58 -1.61 15.23
C ALA A 442 -5.63 -0.42 15.11
N LEU A 443 -6.13 0.83 15.22
CA LEU A 443 -5.32 2.04 15.20
C LEU A 443 -4.40 2.10 16.43
N PRO A 444 -3.07 2.06 16.24
CA PRO A 444 -2.12 2.05 17.36
C PRO A 444 -2.07 3.37 18.12
N PHE A 445 -2.39 4.49 17.46
CA PHE A 445 -2.48 5.81 18.06
C PHE A 445 -3.29 6.76 17.18
N SER A 446 -3.83 7.82 17.78
CA SER A 446 -4.41 8.98 17.13
C SER A 446 -4.30 10.19 18.08
N ARG A 447 -4.21 11.40 17.52
CA ARG A 447 -4.23 12.65 18.30
C ARG A 447 -5.66 13.13 18.57
N CYS A 448 -6.65 12.44 18.02
CA CYS A 448 -8.04 12.83 18.05
C CYS A 448 -8.73 12.31 19.32
N HIS A 449 -8.41 12.90 20.47
CA HIS A 449 -8.89 12.43 21.77
C HIS A 449 -10.40 12.61 22.00
N TYR A 450 -11.01 13.65 21.42
CA TYR A 450 -12.47 13.91 21.49
C TYR A 450 -13.32 13.13 20.47
N ALA A 451 -12.83 11.97 20.02
CA ALA A 451 -13.49 11.10 19.05
C ALA A 451 -13.92 9.77 19.72
N THR A 452 -14.76 8.99 19.03
CA THR A 452 -15.12 7.61 19.37
C THR A 452 -13.86 6.78 19.66
N TRP A 453 -12.79 6.96 18.86
CA TRP A 453 -11.50 6.32 19.11
C TRP A 453 -10.94 6.64 20.51
N GLY A 454 -10.96 7.91 20.92
CA GLY A 454 -10.46 8.33 22.23
C GLY A 454 -11.26 7.73 23.39
N ILE A 455 -12.57 7.56 23.20
CA ILE A 455 -13.45 6.89 24.16
C ILE A 455 -13.08 5.41 24.31
N ILE A 456 -12.98 4.67 23.21
CA ILE A 456 -12.82 3.20 23.27
C ILE A 456 -11.47 2.77 23.83
N ILE A 457 -10.42 3.56 23.64
CA ILE A 457 -9.10 3.28 24.24
C ILE A 457 -8.99 3.75 25.69
N GLY A 458 -10.02 4.43 26.22
CA GLY A 458 -10.03 4.96 27.58
C GLY A 458 -9.14 6.18 27.77
N HIS A 459 -9.07 7.09 26.78
CA HIS A 459 -8.33 8.33 26.94
C HIS A 459 -9.04 9.24 27.96
N ASN A 460 -8.42 9.40 29.13
CA ASN A 460 -8.95 10.27 30.18
C ASN A 460 -8.40 11.68 30.01
N ASN A 461 -9.26 12.61 29.57
CA ASN A 461 -8.92 14.03 29.60
C ASN A 461 -9.48 14.66 30.88
N PRO A 462 -8.64 15.20 31.78
CA PRO A 462 -9.10 15.82 33.02
C PRO A 462 -9.98 17.06 32.80
N GLU A 463 -9.94 17.68 31.62
CA GLU A 463 -10.76 18.86 31.28
C GLU A 463 -12.13 18.48 30.69
N PHE A 464 -12.33 17.22 30.28
CA PHE A 464 -13.54 16.79 29.60
C PHE A 464 -13.78 15.28 29.80
N GLU A 465 -14.78 14.95 30.62
CA GLU A 465 -15.20 13.56 30.82
C GLU A 465 -16.41 13.23 29.95
N PHE A 466 -16.30 12.15 29.17
CA PHE A 466 -17.42 11.66 28.37
C PHE A 466 -18.53 11.11 29.26
N PRO A 467 -19.80 11.55 29.07
CA PRO A 467 -20.94 10.95 29.73
C PRO A 467 -21.01 9.43 29.51
N LYS A 468 -21.43 8.69 30.53
CA LYS A 468 -21.53 7.22 30.47
C LYS A 468 -22.33 6.73 29.26
N GLN A 469 -23.40 7.45 28.92
CA GLN A 469 -24.25 7.14 27.78
C GLN A 469 -23.54 7.27 26.42
N GLU A 470 -22.68 8.28 26.25
CA GLU A 470 -21.87 8.44 25.03
C GLU A 470 -20.87 7.30 24.90
N LYS A 471 -20.24 6.90 26.01
CA LYS A 471 -19.34 5.75 26.05
C LYS A 471 -20.05 4.47 25.59
N VAL A 472 -21.25 4.20 26.12
CA VAL A 472 -22.07 3.05 25.72
C VAL A 472 -22.36 3.05 24.21
N LYS A 473 -22.79 4.19 23.66
CA LYS A 473 -23.08 4.31 22.22
C LYS A 473 -21.84 4.13 21.34
N ALA A 474 -20.69 4.66 21.77
CA ALA A 474 -19.40 4.44 21.11
C ALA A 474 -19.05 2.94 21.05
N PHE A 475 -19.14 2.24 22.18
CA PHE A 475 -18.93 0.79 22.24
C PHE A 475 -19.93 0.04 21.36
N ALA A 476 -21.22 0.39 21.42
CA ALA A 476 -22.26 -0.25 20.61
C ALA A 476 -21.97 -0.17 19.11
N TRP A 477 -21.51 0.99 18.63
CA TRP A 477 -21.17 1.19 17.22
C TRP A 477 -19.92 0.40 16.81
N VAL A 478 -18.85 0.45 17.62
CA VAL A 478 -17.60 -0.27 17.35
C VAL A 478 -17.80 -1.80 17.42
N MET A 479 -18.67 -2.27 18.32
CA MET A 479 -19.07 -3.68 18.39
C MET A 479 -20.02 -4.12 17.28
N GLY A 480 -20.55 -3.22 16.46
CA GLY A 480 -21.45 -3.52 15.34
C GLY A 480 -22.94 -3.65 15.70
N LEU A 481 -23.34 -3.36 16.95
CA LEU A 481 -24.75 -3.43 17.38
C LEU A 481 -25.63 -2.36 16.71
N THR A 482 -25.04 -1.20 16.42
CA THR A 482 -25.68 -0.12 15.68
C THR A 482 -24.87 0.23 14.45
N LYS A 483 -25.57 0.65 13.38
CA LYS A 483 -24.95 1.16 12.16
C LYS A 483 -24.80 2.69 12.16
N LYS A 484 -25.52 3.38 13.05
CA LYS A 484 -25.54 4.85 13.13
C LYS A 484 -24.31 5.33 13.87
N VAL A 485 -23.60 6.31 13.29
CA VAL A 485 -22.48 6.98 13.96
C VAL A 485 -22.99 7.64 15.24
N PRO A 486 -22.41 7.33 16.41
CA PRO A 486 -22.82 7.91 17.67
C PRO A 486 -22.35 9.37 17.72
N LEU A 487 -23.16 10.22 18.34
CA LEU A 487 -22.73 11.58 18.66
C LEU A 487 -22.01 11.53 20.00
N VAL A 488 -20.71 11.81 19.96
CA VAL A 488 -19.84 11.77 21.13
C VAL A 488 -18.96 13.01 21.21
N GLY A 489 -18.51 13.32 22.43
CA GLY A 489 -17.62 14.44 22.69
C GLY A 489 -18.22 15.76 22.24
N PHE A 490 -17.45 16.53 21.46
CA PHE A 490 -17.92 17.82 20.97
C PHE A 490 -19.10 17.72 19.98
N ASN A 491 -19.36 16.55 19.39
CA ASN A 491 -20.54 16.36 18.54
C ASN A 491 -21.84 16.25 19.34
N ALA A 492 -21.76 15.82 20.60
CA ALA A 492 -22.92 15.68 21.49
C ALA A 492 -23.30 17.00 22.18
N VAL A 493 -22.38 17.99 22.22
CA VAL A 493 -22.60 19.23 22.97
C VAL A 493 -23.78 20.03 22.40
N GLY A 494 -24.67 20.44 23.29
CA GLY A 494 -25.86 21.23 22.96
C GLY A 494 -27.02 20.43 22.38
N GLN A 495 -26.87 19.10 22.26
CA GLN A 495 -28.00 18.22 22.00
C GLN A 495 -28.64 17.80 23.34
N LEU A 496 -29.96 17.90 23.43
CA LEU A 496 -30.71 17.28 24.52
C LEU A 496 -30.52 15.77 24.38
N PHE A 497 -29.92 15.11 25.38
CA PHE A 497 -29.77 13.66 25.46
C PHE A 497 -31.15 12.98 25.57
N SER A 498 -31.93 13.00 24.49
CA SER A 498 -33.30 12.47 24.46
C SER A 498 -33.38 11.04 23.89
N GLU A 499 -32.29 10.52 23.33
CA GLU A 499 -32.26 9.15 22.81
C GLU A 499 -31.90 8.18 23.95
N SER A 500 -32.91 7.52 24.53
CA SER A 500 -32.73 6.40 25.47
C SER A 500 -31.87 5.29 24.86
N LEU A 501 -31.08 4.61 25.70
CA LEU A 501 -30.34 3.42 25.30
C LEU A 501 -31.30 2.27 24.96
N SER A 502 -30.99 1.46 23.96
CA SER A 502 -31.72 0.20 23.70
C SER A 502 -31.42 -0.84 24.79
N ASP A 503 -32.23 -1.89 24.87
CA ASP A 503 -32.01 -2.99 25.82
C ASP A 503 -30.67 -3.69 25.59
N GLU A 504 -30.20 -3.79 24.33
CA GLU A 504 -28.88 -4.29 23.97
C GLU A 504 -27.76 -3.34 24.38
N GLU A 505 -27.93 -2.03 24.16
CA GLU A 505 -26.96 -1.01 24.58
C GLU A 505 -26.83 -0.95 26.11
N LEU A 506 -27.93 -1.14 26.85
CA LEU A 506 -27.91 -1.19 28.31
C LEU A 506 -27.00 -2.31 28.84
N LYS A 507 -26.85 -3.41 28.11
CA LYS A 507 -25.90 -4.49 28.47
C LYS A 507 -24.45 -4.01 28.42
N LEU A 508 -24.13 -3.02 27.59
CA LEU A 508 -22.80 -2.44 27.44
C LEU A 508 -22.48 -1.37 28.49
N THR A 509 -23.41 -1.04 29.39
CA THR A 509 -23.20 -0.06 30.47
C THR A 509 -21.95 -0.37 31.31
N VAL A 510 -21.61 -1.66 31.44
CA VAL A 510 -20.39 -2.13 32.13
C VAL A 510 -19.10 -1.82 31.37
N LEU A 511 -19.13 -1.69 30.04
CA LEU A 511 -17.97 -1.34 29.23
C LEU A 511 -17.58 0.13 29.41
N ALA A 512 -18.57 0.99 29.62
CA ALA A 512 -18.37 2.43 29.83
C ALA A 512 -17.56 2.76 31.10
N ASP A 513 -17.45 1.80 32.02
CA ASP A 513 -16.65 1.91 33.24
C ASP A 513 -15.15 1.56 33.01
N GLY A 514 -14.76 1.16 31.78
CA GLY A 514 -13.36 0.97 31.38
C GLY A 514 -12.71 -0.33 31.85
N ALA A 515 -13.50 -1.27 32.36
CA ALA A 515 -13.04 -2.54 32.92
C ALA A 515 -12.83 -3.65 31.85
N TYR A 516 -13.02 -3.34 30.57
CA TYR A 516 -13.08 -4.33 29.49
C TYR A 516 -12.13 -4.01 28.35
N ASP A 517 -11.61 -5.06 27.73
CA ASP A 517 -10.86 -5.01 26.47
C ASP A 517 -11.74 -5.56 25.34
N LEU A 518 -11.65 -4.94 24.16
CA LEU A 518 -12.32 -5.41 22.96
C LEU A 518 -11.39 -6.30 22.15
N CYS A 519 -11.90 -7.43 21.67
CA CYS A 519 -11.21 -8.30 20.72
C CYS A 519 -12.08 -8.43 19.47
N PHE A 520 -11.46 -8.31 18.31
CA PHE A 520 -12.11 -8.47 17.01
C PHE A 520 -11.50 -9.64 16.27
N THR A 521 -12.37 -10.43 15.65
CA THR A 521 -11.96 -11.50 14.75
C THR A 521 -12.78 -11.42 13.47
N HIS A 522 -12.13 -11.60 12.34
CA HIS A 522 -12.76 -11.62 11.02
C HIS A 522 -12.48 -12.96 10.34
N LYS A 523 -13.52 -13.54 9.78
CA LYS A 523 -13.48 -14.77 9.00
C LYS A 523 -14.15 -14.50 7.66
N ILE A 524 -13.72 -15.20 6.62
CA ILE A 524 -14.45 -15.19 5.35
C ILE A 524 -15.74 -15.97 5.56
N ASN A 525 -16.85 -15.42 5.07
CA ASN A 525 -18.14 -16.09 5.14
C ASN A 525 -18.03 -17.51 4.58
N SER A 526 -18.43 -18.49 5.39
CA SER A 526 -18.26 -19.91 5.10
C SER A 526 -18.91 -20.36 3.78
N HIS A 527 -19.93 -19.64 3.30
CA HIS A 527 -20.56 -19.88 2.00
C HIS A 527 -19.66 -19.58 0.79
N VAL A 528 -18.57 -18.82 0.99
CA VAL A 528 -17.63 -18.38 -0.06
C VAL A 528 -16.41 -19.31 -0.15
N LEU A 529 -16.14 -20.13 0.87
CA LEU A 529 -14.94 -20.97 0.93
C LEU A 529 -15.08 -22.26 0.11
N GLN A 530 -14.46 -22.30 -1.07
CA GLN A 530 -14.03 -23.55 -1.69
C GLN A 530 -12.53 -23.72 -1.47
N ALA A 531 -12.13 -24.82 -0.83
CA ALA A 531 -10.73 -25.13 -0.59
C ALA A 531 -10.04 -25.56 -1.90
N ILE A 532 -8.95 -24.88 -2.27
CA ILE A 532 -8.14 -25.26 -3.43
C ILE A 532 -7.40 -26.56 -3.13
N LYS A 533 -7.63 -27.59 -3.96
CA LYS A 533 -6.63 -28.64 -4.25
C LYS A 533 -5.80 -28.14 -5.43
N PHE A 534 -4.57 -27.69 -5.20
CA PHE A 534 -3.68 -27.29 -6.30
C PHE A 534 -3.18 -28.52 -7.06
N PHE A 535 -3.13 -28.41 -8.39
CA PHE A 535 -2.43 -29.31 -9.32
C PHE A 535 -1.00 -28.82 -9.55
#